data_AF-A0AAD4RBM1-F1
#
_entry.id   AF-A0AAD4RBM1-F1
#
_cell.length_a   1.000
_cell.length_b   1.000
_cell.length_c   1.000
_cell.angle_alpha   90.00
_cell.angle_beta   90.00
_cell.angle_gamma   90.00
#
_symmetry.space_group_name_H-M   'P 1'
#
loop_
_entity.id
_entity.type
_entity.pdbx_description
1 polymer ?
#
loop_
_entity_poly.entity_id
_entity_poly.type
_entity_poly.pdbx_seq_one_letter_code
_entity_poly.pdbx_strand_id
1 'polypeptide(L)'
;MLNQSAVSFQQINNYYMEKVQARRIEIQKTIHLIAKVVQDVLKDVEVQEPRFISTLNENNGRYEGLQVLSPYEFEVTLYLNQMGVFNFVDDGSIQGCAVLKLSDGRKRSMSLWVEFITASGYLSARKIRSRFQALVAQAIEKTQFRDKCKLLMDTSDVRLHYLASVSVAVAQPFCELA
;
A
#
# COMPACT_ATOMS: atom_id res chain seq x y z
N MET A 1 -18.51 45.07 -8.65
CA MET A 1 -18.21 43.75 -8.05
C MET A 1 -17.82 42.65 -9.06
N LEU A 2 -17.97 42.85 -10.38
CA LEU A 2 -17.59 41.84 -11.40
C LEU A 2 -16.08 41.71 -11.69
N ASN A 3 -15.23 42.68 -11.30
CA ASN A 3 -13.78 42.64 -11.57
C ASN A 3 -12.95 41.85 -10.55
N GLN A 4 -13.48 41.57 -9.35
CA GLN A 4 -12.74 40.81 -8.34
C GLN A 4 -12.63 39.33 -8.72
N SER A 5 -13.65 38.76 -9.36
CA SER A 5 -13.64 37.35 -9.80
C SER A 5 -12.59 37.08 -10.88
N ALA A 6 -12.42 37.99 -11.85
CA ALA A 6 -11.42 37.84 -12.92
C ALA A 6 -9.97 37.86 -12.38
N VAL A 7 -9.69 38.76 -11.43
CA VAL A 7 -8.36 38.86 -10.79
C VAL A 7 -8.07 37.63 -9.92
N SER A 8 -9.06 37.14 -9.17
CA SER A 8 -8.90 35.89 -8.40
C SER A 8 -8.67 34.67 -9.30
N PHE A 9 -9.38 34.55 -10.42
CA PHE A 9 -9.15 33.48 -11.40
C PHE A 9 -7.73 33.52 -11.96
N GLN A 10 -7.23 34.70 -12.29
CA GLN A 10 -5.86 34.87 -12.78
C GLN A 10 -4.82 34.49 -11.72
N GLN A 11 -5.02 34.90 -10.46
CA GLN A 11 -4.14 34.52 -9.35
C GLN A 11 -4.13 33.01 -9.08
N ILE A 12 -5.29 32.35 -9.14
CA ILE A 12 -5.40 30.89 -8.99
C ILE A 12 -4.66 30.19 -10.13
N ASN A 13 -4.83 30.66 -11.37
CA ASN A 13 -4.12 30.09 -12.52
C ASN A 13 -2.60 30.27 -12.38
N ASN A 14 -2.13 31.45 -11.96
CA ASN A 14 -0.70 31.68 -11.71
C ASN A 14 -0.17 30.76 -10.60
N TYR A 15 -0.90 30.62 -9.49
CA TYR A 15 -0.53 29.71 -8.42
C TYR A 15 -0.51 28.25 -8.88
N TYR A 16 -1.46 27.83 -9.72
CA TYR A 16 -1.48 26.50 -10.29
C TYR A 16 -0.27 26.26 -11.20
N MET A 17 0.04 27.20 -12.10
CA MET A 17 1.16 27.06 -13.04
C MET A 17 2.52 27.12 -12.35
N GLU A 18 2.69 27.92 -11.31
CA GLU A 18 3.97 28.06 -10.60
C GLU A 18 4.15 27.05 -9.47
N LYS A 19 3.19 26.98 -8.53
CA LYS A 19 3.35 26.19 -7.30
C LYS A 19 2.85 24.76 -7.48
N VAL A 20 1.67 24.56 -8.09
CA VAL A 20 1.09 23.22 -8.24
C VAL A 20 1.86 22.40 -9.28
N GLN A 21 2.26 22.98 -10.42
CA GLN A 21 3.08 22.25 -11.40
C GLN A 21 4.47 21.92 -10.87
N ALA A 22 5.14 22.86 -10.19
CA ALA A 22 6.46 22.58 -9.59
C ALA A 22 6.38 21.40 -8.60
N ARG A 23 5.40 21.44 -7.69
CA ARG A 23 5.14 20.35 -6.74
C ARG A 23 4.82 19.03 -7.44
N ARG A 24 3.98 19.06 -8.49
CA ARG A 24 3.62 17.86 -9.27
C ARG A 24 4.85 17.23 -9.92
N ILE A 25 5.74 18.02 -10.51
CA ILE A 25 6.97 17.52 -11.14
C ILE A 25 7.90 16.90 -10.11
N GLU A 26 8.08 17.54 -8.95
CA GLU A 26 8.91 17.02 -7.86
C GLU A 26 8.35 15.70 -7.31
N ILE A 27 7.06 15.66 -6.98
CA ILE A 27 6.38 14.45 -6.51
C ILE A 27 6.48 13.34 -7.54
N GLN A 28 6.31 13.64 -8.84
CA GLN A 28 6.42 12.64 -9.89
C GLN A 28 7.80 11.98 -9.93
N LYS A 29 8.89 12.76 -9.74
CA LYS A 29 10.25 12.21 -9.66
C LYS A 29 10.40 11.28 -8.45
N THR A 30 9.88 11.70 -7.31
CA THR A 30 9.89 10.92 -6.06
C THR A 30 9.08 9.63 -6.20
N ILE A 31 7.93 9.66 -6.87
CA ILE A 31 7.10 8.48 -7.13
C ILE A 31 7.88 7.41 -7.91
N HIS A 32 8.56 7.77 -9.00
CA HIS A 32 9.33 6.78 -9.78
C HIS A 32 10.44 6.13 -8.95
N LEU A 33 11.10 6.92 -8.10
CA LEU A 33 12.14 6.41 -7.20
C LEU A 33 11.56 5.42 -6.19
N ILE A 34 10.45 5.80 -5.54
CA ILE A 34 9.76 4.96 -4.56
C ILE A 34 9.25 3.69 -5.22
N ALA A 35 8.59 3.79 -6.36
CA ALA A 35 8.02 2.65 -7.05
C ALA A 35 9.08 1.61 -7.38
N LYS A 36 10.27 2.05 -7.84
CA LYS A 36 11.40 1.15 -8.08
C LYS A 36 11.88 0.45 -6.81
N VAL A 37 12.05 1.20 -5.72
CA VAL A 37 12.48 0.62 -4.42
C VAL A 37 11.47 -0.41 -3.93
N VAL A 38 10.17 -0.09 -4.00
CA VAL A 38 9.09 -0.99 -3.58
C VAL A 38 9.04 -2.23 -4.46
N GLN A 39 9.16 -2.08 -5.78
CA GLN A 39 9.22 -3.22 -6.70
C GLN A 39 10.40 -4.15 -6.39
N ASP A 40 11.59 -3.61 -6.15
CA ASP A 40 12.76 -4.42 -5.85
C ASP A 40 12.63 -5.14 -4.50
N VAL A 41 12.08 -4.46 -3.47
CA VAL A 41 11.76 -5.09 -2.17
C VAL A 41 10.71 -6.18 -2.33
N LEU A 42 9.63 -5.92 -3.07
CA LEU A 42 8.56 -6.90 -3.31
C LEU A 42 9.06 -8.10 -4.10
N LYS A 43 10.00 -7.91 -5.04
CA LYS A 43 10.63 -9.02 -5.77
C LYS A 43 11.40 -9.95 -4.82
N ASP A 44 12.10 -9.39 -3.85
CA ASP A 44 12.80 -10.17 -2.83
C ASP A 44 11.84 -10.89 -1.88
N VAL A 45 10.70 -10.27 -1.57
CA VAL A 45 9.61 -10.90 -0.81
C VAL A 45 8.98 -12.05 -1.61
N GLU A 46 8.72 -11.86 -2.89
CA GLU A 46 8.11 -12.86 -3.79
C GLU A 46 8.98 -14.11 -3.94
N VAL A 47 10.31 -13.97 -3.95
CA VAL A 47 11.24 -15.11 -3.97
C VAL A 47 11.09 -16.00 -2.72
N GLN A 48 10.79 -15.40 -1.56
CA GLN A 48 10.59 -16.14 -0.31
C GLN A 48 9.15 -16.62 -0.14
N GLU A 49 8.19 -15.87 -0.66
CA GLU A 49 6.77 -16.12 -0.53
C GLU A 49 6.04 -15.70 -1.82
N PRO A 50 5.90 -16.63 -2.79
CA PRO A 50 5.36 -16.33 -4.13
C PRO A 50 3.91 -15.83 -4.16
N ARG A 51 3.21 -15.88 -3.02
CA ARG A 51 1.84 -15.35 -2.89
C ARG A 51 1.80 -13.82 -2.82
N PHE A 52 2.90 -13.16 -2.43
CA PHE A 52 3.02 -11.70 -2.38
C PHE A 52 3.57 -11.15 -3.70
N ILE A 53 2.78 -11.26 -4.76
CA ILE A 53 3.13 -10.79 -6.10
C ILE A 53 2.98 -9.27 -6.15
N SER A 54 4.00 -8.56 -6.67
CA SER A 54 3.90 -7.12 -6.87
C SER A 54 2.81 -6.77 -7.87
N THR A 55 1.84 -5.96 -7.45
CA THR A 55 0.80 -5.39 -8.32
C THR A 55 1.11 -3.95 -8.75
N LEU A 56 2.28 -3.44 -8.35
CA LEU A 56 2.68 -2.06 -8.62
C LEU A 56 3.15 -1.91 -10.07
N ASN A 57 2.21 -1.66 -10.98
CA ASN A 57 2.47 -1.48 -12.41
C ASN A 57 2.28 -0.02 -12.82
N GLU A 58 3.15 0.46 -13.71
CA GLU A 58 3.06 1.79 -14.29
C GLU A 58 2.17 1.76 -15.55
N ASN A 59 1.17 2.65 -15.60
CA ASN A 59 0.34 2.88 -16.76
C ASN A 59 0.18 4.38 -16.98
N ASN A 60 0.64 4.89 -18.14
CA ASN A 60 0.58 6.31 -18.50
C ASN A 60 1.16 7.26 -17.43
N GLY A 61 2.28 6.89 -16.81
CA GLY A 61 2.93 7.69 -15.77
C GLY A 61 2.21 7.69 -14.42
N ARG A 62 1.28 6.76 -14.19
CA ARG A 62 0.63 6.53 -12.90
C ARG A 62 0.86 5.09 -12.47
N TYR A 63 1.12 4.91 -11.18
CA TYR A 63 1.26 3.58 -10.60
C TYR A 63 -0.07 3.13 -9.99
N GLU A 64 -0.55 1.95 -10.38
CA GLU A 64 -1.76 1.39 -9.81
C GLU A 64 -1.54 1.03 -8.33
N GLY A 65 -2.48 1.44 -7.47
CA GLY A 65 -2.38 1.22 -6.03
C GLY A 65 -1.42 2.19 -5.30
N LEU A 66 -0.76 3.13 -5.98
CA LEU A 66 0.07 4.15 -5.33
C LEU A 66 -0.74 5.43 -5.07
N GLN A 67 -0.76 5.88 -3.83
CA GLN A 67 -1.38 7.12 -3.38
C GLN A 67 -0.35 8.06 -2.76
N VAL A 68 -0.52 9.35 -3.02
CA VAL A 68 0.32 10.42 -2.44
C VAL A 68 -0.45 11.05 -1.29
N LEU A 69 0.00 10.80 -0.06
CA LEU A 69 -0.60 11.37 1.14
C LEU A 69 -0.02 12.76 1.43
N SER A 70 1.31 12.87 1.32
CA SER A 70 2.05 14.12 1.48
C SER A 70 3.24 14.16 0.50
N PRO A 71 3.97 15.29 0.38
CA PRO A 71 5.17 15.34 -0.45
C PRO A 71 6.23 14.27 -0.11
N TYR A 72 6.17 13.73 1.10
CA TYR A 72 7.14 12.76 1.63
C TYR A 72 6.50 11.47 2.14
N GLU A 73 5.18 11.33 2.03
CA GLU A 73 4.44 10.15 2.50
C GLU A 73 3.61 9.58 1.36
N PHE A 74 3.83 8.30 1.13
CA PHE A 74 3.25 7.55 0.02
C PHE A 74 2.68 6.25 0.55
N GLU A 75 1.58 5.82 -0.03
CA GLU A 75 0.93 4.57 0.30
C GLU A 75 0.88 3.71 -0.97
N VAL A 76 1.27 2.46 -0.85
CA VAL A 76 1.23 1.46 -1.92
C VAL A 76 0.30 0.34 -1.47
N THR A 77 -0.80 0.15 -2.18
CA THR A 77 -1.71 -0.96 -1.95
C THR A 77 -1.23 -2.19 -2.72
N LEU A 78 -0.96 -3.27 -1.99
CA LEU A 78 -0.57 -4.55 -2.57
C LEU A 78 -1.79 -5.47 -2.67
N TYR A 79 -2.29 -5.68 -3.88
CA TYR A 79 -3.47 -6.53 -4.07
C TYR A 79 -3.12 -8.01 -4.04
N LEU A 80 -3.68 -8.76 -3.10
CA LEU A 80 -3.42 -10.20 -3.00
C LEU A 80 -4.50 -11.02 -3.71
N ASN A 81 -4.07 -12.14 -4.30
CA ASN A 81 -4.99 -13.11 -4.89
C ASN A 81 -5.73 -13.90 -3.80
N GLN A 82 -7.06 -13.81 -3.76
CA GLN A 82 -7.90 -14.48 -2.77
C GLN A 82 -8.60 -15.76 -3.24
N MET A 83 -8.41 -16.20 -4.49
CA MET A 83 -9.03 -17.41 -5.09
C MET A 83 -10.58 -17.49 -5.03
N GLY A 84 -11.28 -16.42 -4.64
CA GLY A 84 -12.76 -16.38 -4.65
C GLY A 84 -13.46 -17.33 -3.68
N VAL A 85 -12.77 -17.81 -2.63
CA VAL A 85 -13.35 -18.74 -1.63
C VAL A 85 -13.98 -18.04 -0.42
N PHE A 86 -13.74 -16.74 -0.27
CA PHE A 86 -14.26 -15.90 0.82
C PHE A 86 -15.45 -15.07 0.36
N ASN A 87 -16.43 -14.92 1.24
CA ASN A 87 -17.49 -13.94 1.14
C ASN A 87 -17.07 -12.67 1.88
N PHE A 88 -17.39 -11.53 1.27
CA PHE A 88 -17.36 -10.24 1.93
C PHE A 88 -18.58 -10.12 2.85
N VAL A 89 -18.34 -9.84 4.12
CA VAL A 89 -19.38 -9.66 5.13
C VAL A 89 -19.16 -8.29 5.77
N ASP A 90 -20.13 -7.40 5.55
CA ASP A 90 -20.26 -6.14 6.27
C ASP A 90 -21.56 -6.22 7.06
N ASP A 91 -21.44 -6.48 8.36
CA ASP A 91 -22.56 -6.55 9.30
C ASP A 91 -22.71 -5.26 10.12
N GLY A 92 -21.94 -4.21 9.79
CA GLY A 92 -21.95 -2.94 10.51
C GLY A 92 -21.38 -3.02 11.93
N SER A 93 -20.74 -4.13 12.31
CA SER A 93 -20.14 -4.28 13.64
C SER A 93 -19.02 -3.27 13.90
N ILE A 94 -18.27 -2.90 12.86
CA ILE A 94 -17.21 -1.88 12.90
C ILE A 94 -17.40 -0.94 11.71
N GLN A 95 -17.58 0.36 11.99
CA GLN A 95 -17.77 1.35 10.93
C GLN A 95 -16.51 1.48 10.06
N GLY A 96 -16.69 1.40 8.74
CA GLY A 96 -15.60 1.50 7.77
C GLY A 96 -14.75 0.23 7.62
N CYS A 97 -15.14 -0.87 8.27
CA CYS A 97 -14.46 -2.16 8.18
C CYS A 97 -15.41 -3.25 7.70
N ALA A 98 -14.86 -4.29 7.12
CA ALA A 98 -15.58 -5.48 6.73
C ALA A 98 -14.70 -6.72 6.94
N VAL A 99 -15.32 -7.89 6.94
CA VAL A 99 -14.62 -9.15 7.19
C VAL A 99 -14.77 -10.12 6.02
N LEU A 100 -13.70 -10.89 5.77
CA LEU A 100 -13.72 -11.99 4.83
C LEU A 100 -13.94 -13.30 5.57
N LYS A 101 -15.03 -14.00 5.25
CA LYS A 101 -15.39 -15.29 5.85
C LYS A 101 -15.47 -16.36 4.79
N LEU A 102 -14.96 -17.55 5.07
CA LEU A 102 -15.10 -18.69 4.16
C LEU A 102 -16.56 -18.91 3.77
N SER A 103 -16.80 -19.05 2.46
CA SER A 103 -18.12 -19.38 1.93
C SER A 103 -18.60 -20.78 2.35
N ASP A 104 -17.67 -21.73 2.48
CA ASP A 104 -17.89 -23.09 2.96
C ASP A 104 -16.61 -23.59 3.64
N GLY A 105 -16.73 -24.17 4.84
CA GLY A 105 -15.59 -24.69 5.61
C GLY A 105 -14.80 -25.78 4.88
N ARG A 106 -15.44 -26.53 3.96
CA ARG A 106 -14.78 -27.54 3.12
C ARG A 106 -13.80 -26.92 2.12
N LYS A 107 -13.99 -25.64 1.76
CA LYS A 107 -13.11 -24.90 0.84
C LYS A 107 -11.86 -24.36 1.52
N ARG A 108 -11.69 -24.57 2.83
CA ARG A 108 -10.55 -24.06 3.61
C ARG A 108 -9.20 -24.45 3.00
N SER A 109 -9.04 -25.72 2.60
CA SER A 109 -7.82 -26.24 1.99
C SER A 109 -7.57 -25.73 0.56
N MET A 110 -8.56 -25.12 -0.08
CA MET A 110 -8.43 -24.53 -1.41
C MET A 110 -7.98 -23.06 -1.36
N SER A 111 -7.89 -22.45 -0.18
CA SER A 111 -7.43 -21.07 -0.03
C SER A 111 -5.90 -20.99 -0.10
N LEU A 112 -5.36 -20.01 -0.84
CA LEU A 112 -3.93 -19.68 -0.79
C LEU A 112 -3.48 -19.25 0.61
N TRP A 113 -4.39 -18.77 1.46
CA TRP A 113 -4.09 -18.13 2.74
C TRP A 113 -4.54 -18.98 3.93
N VAL A 114 -4.57 -20.31 3.76
CA VAL A 114 -5.17 -21.27 4.69
C VAL A 114 -4.66 -21.14 6.14
N GLU A 115 -3.37 -20.83 6.31
CA GLU A 115 -2.73 -20.65 7.62
C GLU A 115 -3.19 -19.37 8.35
N PHE A 116 -3.77 -18.42 7.63
CA PHE A 116 -4.27 -17.16 8.16
C PHE A 116 -5.78 -17.20 8.45
N ILE A 117 -6.44 -18.33 8.19
CA ILE A 117 -7.85 -18.54 8.48
C ILE A 117 -8.01 -18.95 9.95
N THR A 118 -8.83 -18.21 10.70
CA THR A 118 -9.17 -18.50 12.10
C THR A 118 -9.97 -19.80 12.22
N ALA A 119 -10.07 -20.34 13.45
CA ALA A 119 -10.92 -21.51 13.71
C ALA A 119 -12.40 -21.26 13.33
N SER A 120 -12.86 -20.00 13.44
CA SER A 120 -14.21 -19.56 13.06
C SER A 120 -14.39 -19.26 11.56
N GLY A 121 -13.34 -19.44 10.74
CA GLY A 121 -13.41 -19.32 9.28
C GLY A 121 -13.20 -17.91 8.71
N TYR A 122 -12.69 -16.97 9.51
CA TYR A 122 -12.37 -15.61 9.05
C TYR A 122 -10.92 -15.52 8.59
N LEU A 123 -10.66 -14.74 7.53
CA LEU A 123 -9.31 -14.44 7.09
C LEU A 123 -8.71 -13.31 7.94
N SER A 124 -7.59 -13.56 8.61
CA SER A 124 -6.98 -12.58 9.51
C SER A 124 -6.01 -11.65 8.79
N ALA A 125 -6.46 -10.43 8.49
CA ALA A 125 -5.60 -9.37 7.94
C ALA A 125 -4.35 -9.13 8.81
N ARG A 126 -4.51 -9.11 10.15
CA ARG A 126 -3.40 -8.94 11.09
C ARG A 126 -2.30 -10.00 10.93
N LYS A 127 -2.66 -11.27 10.76
CA LYS A 127 -1.66 -12.33 10.60
C LYS A 127 -0.96 -12.26 9.24
N ILE A 128 -1.69 -11.99 8.16
CA ILE A 128 -1.10 -11.80 6.82
C ILE A 128 -0.12 -10.64 6.85
N ARG A 129 -0.51 -9.53 7.47
CA ARG A 129 0.33 -8.34 7.59
C ARG A 129 1.58 -8.58 8.43
N SER A 130 1.46 -9.25 9.57
CA SER A 130 2.61 -9.61 10.42
C SER A 130 3.60 -10.51 9.66
N ARG A 131 3.09 -11.47 8.87
CA ARG A 131 3.93 -12.28 7.98
C ARG A 131 4.62 -11.43 6.93
N PHE A 132 3.88 -10.54 6.27
CA PHE A 132 4.42 -9.65 5.26
C PHE A 132 5.48 -8.69 5.82
N GLN A 133 5.25 -8.12 7.01
CA GLN A 133 6.20 -7.27 7.72
C GLN A 133 7.53 -8.00 7.98
N ALA A 134 7.48 -9.26 8.41
CA ALA A 134 8.68 -10.07 8.63
C ALA A 134 9.46 -10.32 7.33
N LEU A 135 8.76 -10.59 6.22
CA LEU A 135 9.40 -10.79 4.91
C LEU A 135 10.03 -9.48 4.39
N VAL A 136 9.34 -8.36 4.57
CA VAL A 136 9.87 -7.04 4.20
C VAL A 136 11.09 -6.69 5.06
N ALA A 137 11.07 -6.98 6.36
CA ALA A 137 12.22 -6.78 7.25
C ALA A 137 13.46 -7.53 6.72
N GLN A 138 13.28 -8.79 6.33
CA GLN A 138 14.37 -9.61 5.77
C GLN A 138 14.83 -9.11 4.38
N ALA A 139 13.90 -8.62 3.55
CA ALA A 139 14.25 -8.08 2.24
C ALA A 139 15.13 -6.82 2.33
N ILE A 140 14.85 -5.93 3.30
CA ILE A 140 15.61 -4.67 3.46
C ILE A 140 16.97 -4.85 4.14
N GLU A 141 17.23 -5.99 4.78
CA GLU A 141 18.56 -6.31 5.36
C GLU A 141 19.64 -6.55 4.30
N LYS A 142 19.25 -6.75 3.02
CA LYS A 142 20.18 -6.91 1.91
C LYS A 142 20.98 -5.63 1.64
N THR A 143 22.22 -5.78 1.20
CA THR A 143 23.20 -4.68 1.01
C THR A 143 22.70 -3.52 0.17
N GLN A 144 21.83 -3.78 -0.82
CA GLN A 144 21.25 -2.75 -1.69
C GLN A 144 20.30 -1.77 -0.96
N PHE A 145 19.70 -2.20 0.17
CA PHE A 145 18.71 -1.42 0.93
C PHE A 145 19.14 -1.10 2.36
N ARG A 146 20.07 -1.86 2.95
CA ARG A 146 20.45 -1.79 4.36
C ARG A 146 20.72 -0.37 4.89
N ASP A 147 21.39 0.46 4.11
CA ASP A 147 21.76 1.83 4.53
C ASP A 147 20.71 2.88 4.14
N LYS A 148 19.73 2.51 3.31
CA LYS A 148 18.75 3.43 2.71
C LYS A 148 17.33 3.22 3.23
N CYS A 149 17.00 2.00 3.67
CA CYS A 149 15.67 1.61 4.10
C CYS A 149 15.69 1.22 5.57
N LYS A 150 14.74 1.73 6.34
CA LYS A 150 14.47 1.27 7.71
C LYS A 150 13.01 0.92 7.85
N LEU A 151 12.70 -0.22 8.47
CA LEU A 151 11.34 -0.57 8.80
C LEU A 151 10.92 0.12 10.10
N LEU A 152 9.76 0.77 10.11
CA LEU A 152 9.17 1.30 11.34
C LEU A 152 8.42 0.16 12.04
N MET A 153 8.80 -0.13 13.29
CA MET A 153 8.29 -1.28 14.05
C MET A 153 7.10 -0.93 14.94
N ASP A 154 6.90 0.35 15.26
CA ASP A 154 5.90 0.83 16.23
C ASP A 154 4.52 1.09 15.59
N THR A 155 4.27 0.59 14.38
CA THR A 155 3.02 0.79 13.65
C THR A 155 2.33 -0.54 13.33
N SER A 156 1.00 -0.52 13.30
CA SER A 156 0.22 -1.65 12.78
C SER A 156 0.54 -1.92 11.32
N ASP A 157 0.90 -0.89 10.55
CA ASP A 157 1.22 -0.99 9.12
C ASP A 157 2.67 -1.39 8.84
N VAL A 158 2.91 -1.93 7.64
CA VAL A 158 4.26 -2.11 7.11
C VAL A 158 4.74 -0.79 6.52
N ARG A 159 5.54 -0.06 7.27
CA ARG A 159 6.08 1.26 6.86
C ARG A 159 7.58 1.21 6.66
N LEU A 160 7.99 1.52 5.43
CA LEU A 160 9.40 1.66 5.05
C LEU A 160 9.77 3.14 5.04
N HIS A 161 10.80 3.48 5.80
CA HIS A 161 11.44 4.78 5.73
C HIS A 161 12.60 4.68 4.74
N TYR A 162 12.43 5.28 3.55
CA TYR A 162 13.43 5.33 2.49
C TYR A 162 14.12 6.69 2.49
N LEU A 163 15.43 6.70 2.77
CA LEU A 163 16.17 7.93 3.10
C LEU A 163 15.51 8.67 4.30
N ALA A 164 16.11 9.73 4.80
CA ALA A 164 15.68 10.37 6.06
C ALA A 164 14.29 11.05 6.02
N SER A 165 13.53 10.95 4.93
CA SER A 165 12.28 11.70 4.76
C SER A 165 11.11 10.93 4.14
N VAL A 166 11.31 9.84 3.40
CA VAL A 166 10.20 9.21 2.66
C VAL A 166 9.62 8.03 3.43
N SER A 167 8.32 8.07 3.70
CA SER A 167 7.60 6.93 4.28
C SER A 167 6.72 6.24 3.23
N VAL A 168 6.84 4.92 3.13
CA VAL A 168 6.04 4.07 2.26
C VAL A 168 5.25 3.09 3.10
N ALA A 169 3.93 3.21 3.12
CA ALA A 169 3.05 2.23 3.73
C ALA A 169 2.64 1.19 2.68
N VAL A 170 2.74 -0.11 3.00
CA VAL A 170 2.16 -1.16 2.15
C VAL A 170 0.86 -1.63 2.77
N ALA A 171 -0.26 -1.19 2.19
CA ALA A 171 -1.59 -1.57 2.61
C ALA A 171 -2.00 -2.88 1.92
N GLN A 172 -2.52 -3.83 2.69
CA GLN A 172 -3.19 -5.00 2.14
C GLN A 172 -4.67 -4.63 1.98
N PRO A 173 -5.31 -4.87 0.82
CA PRO A 173 -6.69 -4.43 0.56
C PRO A 173 -7.73 -5.18 1.40
N PHE A 174 -7.32 -6.16 2.20
CA PHE A 174 -8.19 -6.78 3.17
C PHE A 174 -8.23 -5.86 4.39
N CYS A 175 -9.27 -5.02 4.43
CA CYS A 175 -9.61 -4.11 5.53
C CYS A 175 -9.07 -4.58 6.88
N GLU A 176 -8.33 -3.69 7.54
CA GLU A 176 -7.74 -3.94 8.85
C GLU A 176 -8.79 -4.34 9.88
N LEU A 177 -8.54 -5.45 10.56
CA LEU A 177 -9.14 -5.75 11.87
C LEU A 177 -8.29 -5.05 12.93
N ALA A 178 -8.90 -4.24 13.78
CA ALA A 178 -8.30 -3.78 15.03
C ALA A 178 -7.97 -4.98 15.96
#